data_AF-A0A921BEF0-F1
#
_entry.id   AF-A0A921BEF0-F1
#
_cell.length_a   1.000
_cell.length_b   1.000
_cell.length_c   1.000
_cell.angle_alpha   90.00
_cell.angle_beta   90.00
_cell.angle_gamma   90.00
#
_symmetry.space_group_name_H-M   'P 1'
#
loop_
_entity.id
_entity.type
_entity.pdbx_description
1 polymer ?
#
loop_
_entity_poly.entity_id
_entity_poly.type
_entity_poly.pdbx_seq_one_letter_code
_entity_poly.pdbx_strand_id
1 'polypeptide(L)'
;MKYLVPMLHDLGELLDGQPVAPHDVYHTARKSLHFVGYEGLSAIAVSGLDMAAWDAVAKRANRPLCEVLGGTREAVPAYNSNGLWLQPASVVAEEAIELCAEGGFRALKLRLGVSSRR
;
A
#
# COMPACT_ATOMS: atom_id res chain seq x y z
N MET A 1 -7.48 -0.93 -13.71
CA MET A 1 -8.53 -0.05 -13.13
C MET A 1 -9.97 -0.44 -13.47
N LYS A 2 -10.25 -1.08 -14.63
CA LYS A 2 -11.61 -1.40 -15.11
C LYS A 2 -12.59 -1.95 -14.06
N TYR A 3 -12.13 -2.78 -13.12
CA TYR A 3 -12.99 -3.40 -12.09
C TYR A 3 -12.77 -2.84 -10.68
N LEU A 4 -11.62 -2.23 -10.42
CA LEU A 4 -11.30 -1.69 -9.09
C LEU A 4 -12.07 -0.40 -8.81
N VAL A 5 -12.15 0.51 -9.79
CA VAL A 5 -12.82 1.81 -9.61
C VAL A 5 -14.33 1.63 -9.40
N PRO A 6 -15.07 0.85 -10.22
CA PRO A 6 -16.49 0.59 -9.95
C PRO A 6 -16.72 -0.04 -8.57
N MET A 7 -15.91 -1.02 -8.17
CA MET A 7 -16.02 -1.64 -6.85
C MET A 7 -15.81 -0.64 -5.71
N LEU A 8 -14.88 0.31 -5.86
CA LEU A 8 -14.71 1.38 -4.87
C LEU A 8 -15.93 2.30 -4.80
N HIS A 9 -16.59 2.58 -5.93
CA HIS A 9 -17.85 3.33 -5.94
C HIS A 9 -18.98 2.54 -5.25
N ASP A 10 -19.16 1.26 -5.59
CA ASP A 10 -20.19 0.41 -4.98
C ASP A 10 -19.99 0.28 -3.46
N LEU A 11 -18.74 0.13 -3.01
CA LEU A 11 -18.40 0.12 -1.58
C LEU A 11 -18.60 1.51 -0.93
N GLY A 12 -18.37 2.59 -1.67
CA GLY A 12 -18.66 3.95 -1.22
C GLY A 12 -20.16 4.17 -1.00
N GLU A 13 -21.00 3.72 -1.94
CA GLU A 13 -22.46 3.76 -1.81
C GLU A 13 -22.96 2.89 -0.64
N LEU A 14 -22.39 1.70 -0.46
CA LEU A 14 -22.70 0.81 0.67
C LEU A 14 -22.41 1.46 2.03
N LEU A 15 -21.36 2.28 2.12
CA LEU A 15 -20.89 2.89 3.35
C LEU A 15 -21.44 4.31 3.56
N ASP A 16 -22.20 4.86 2.60
CA ASP A 16 -22.71 6.22 2.71
C ASP A 16 -23.64 6.39 3.92
N GLY A 17 -23.50 7.52 4.61
CA GLY A 17 -24.20 7.81 5.87
C GLY A 17 -23.75 6.99 7.08
N GLN A 18 -22.83 6.02 6.94
CA GLN A 18 -22.29 5.27 8.08
C GLN A 18 -21.23 6.09 8.83
N PRO A 19 -21.04 5.85 10.14
CA PRO A 19 -19.90 6.40 10.87
C PRO A 19 -18.57 5.96 10.26
N VAL A 20 -17.61 6.88 10.20
CA VAL A 20 -16.23 6.54 9.80
C VAL A 20 -15.53 5.86 10.98
N ALA A 21 -15.75 4.56 11.12
CA ALA A 21 -15.12 3.67 12.09
C ALA A 21 -14.30 2.60 11.33
N PRO A 22 -12.97 2.68 11.28
CA PRO A 22 -12.14 1.86 10.39
C PRO A 22 -12.38 0.35 10.52
N HIS A 23 -12.53 -0.15 11.75
CA HIS A 23 -12.83 -1.55 12.01
C HIS A 23 -14.16 -1.99 11.37
N ASP A 24 -15.22 -1.19 11.53
CA ASP A 24 -16.55 -1.52 11.00
C ASP A 24 -16.62 -1.36 9.49
N VAL A 25 -15.94 -0.34 8.95
CA VAL A 25 -15.73 -0.13 7.51
C VAL A 25 -15.05 -1.36 6.89
N TYR A 26 -13.95 -1.82 7.49
CA TYR A 26 -13.21 -2.99 7.03
C TYR A 26 -14.08 -4.26 7.03
N HIS A 27 -14.75 -4.55 8.14
CA HIS A 27 -15.58 -5.77 8.26
C HIS A 27 -16.78 -5.74 7.33
N THR A 28 -17.44 -4.60 7.19
CA THR A 28 -18.61 -4.44 6.32
C THR A 28 -18.22 -4.61 4.84
N ALA A 29 -17.19 -3.88 4.39
CA ALA A 29 -16.70 -3.96 3.02
C ALA A 29 -16.12 -5.33 2.68
N ARG A 30 -15.40 -5.96 3.61
CA ARG A 30 -14.87 -7.33 3.42
C ARG A 30 -16.00 -8.34 3.32
N LYS A 31 -17.01 -8.26 4.19
CA LYS A 31 -18.15 -9.18 4.20
C LYS A 31 -19.02 -9.03 2.97
N SER A 32 -19.21 -7.82 2.41
CA SER A 32 -20.02 -7.64 1.19
C SER A 32 -19.44 -8.37 -0.03
N LEU A 33 -18.12 -8.59 -0.06
CA LEU A 33 -17.41 -9.22 -1.17
C LEU A 33 -17.09 -10.71 -0.97
N HIS A 34 -17.55 -11.35 0.11
CA HIS A 34 -17.13 -12.71 0.45
C HIS A 34 -17.39 -13.77 -0.64
N PHE A 35 -18.47 -13.62 -1.43
CA PHE A 35 -18.80 -14.54 -2.52
C PHE A 35 -17.81 -14.50 -3.69
N VAL A 36 -17.12 -13.37 -3.89
CA VAL A 36 -16.09 -13.22 -4.94
C VAL A 36 -14.67 -13.41 -4.40
N GLY A 37 -14.56 -13.92 -3.17
CA GLY A 37 -13.29 -14.21 -2.50
C GLY A 37 -12.75 -13.03 -1.70
N TYR A 38 -11.97 -13.35 -0.66
CA TYR A 38 -11.36 -12.36 0.23
C TYR A 38 -9.99 -11.85 -0.23
N GLU A 39 -9.46 -12.38 -1.33
CA GLU A 39 -8.12 -12.09 -1.83
C GLU A 39 -8.18 -11.28 -3.15
N GLY A 40 -7.02 -10.89 -3.66
CA GLY A 40 -6.92 -10.21 -4.96
C GLY A 40 -7.67 -8.88 -4.98
N LEU A 41 -8.55 -8.71 -5.97
CA LEU A 41 -9.25 -7.44 -6.20
C LEU A 41 -10.11 -7.00 -5.00
N SER A 42 -10.77 -7.95 -4.32
CA SER A 42 -11.57 -7.65 -3.11
C SER A 42 -10.69 -7.08 -2.00
N ALA A 43 -9.56 -7.73 -1.72
CA ALA A 43 -8.61 -7.26 -0.71
C ALA A 43 -8.03 -5.89 -1.06
N ILE A 44 -7.70 -5.65 -2.33
CA ILE A 44 -7.17 -4.37 -2.80
C ILE A 44 -8.18 -3.23 -2.56
N ALA A 45 -9.44 -3.43 -2.93
CA ALA A 45 -10.48 -2.41 -2.74
C ALA A 45 -10.74 -2.10 -1.26
N VAL A 46 -10.93 -3.15 -0.45
CA VAL A 46 -11.16 -3.02 0.99
C VAL A 46 -9.99 -2.32 1.69
N SER A 47 -8.75 -2.67 1.33
CA SER A 47 -7.55 -2.04 1.91
C SER A 47 -7.47 -0.55 1.58
N GLY A 48 -7.88 -0.13 0.38
CA GLY A 48 -7.94 1.27 -0.01
C GLY A 48 -8.89 2.09 0.89
N LEU A 49 -10.07 1.54 1.17
CA LEU A 49 -11.06 2.17 2.04
C LEU A 49 -10.62 2.19 3.50
N ASP A 50 -10.02 1.11 4.00
CA ASP A 50 -9.48 1.05 5.37
C ASP A 50 -8.43 2.14 5.60
N MET A 51 -7.46 2.29 4.69
CA MET A 51 -6.45 3.35 4.76
C MET A 51 -7.08 4.75 4.77
N ALA A 52 -8.10 4.99 3.92
CA ALA A 52 -8.80 6.27 3.86
C ALA A 52 -9.61 6.54 5.14
N ALA A 53 -10.26 5.53 5.73
CA ALA A 53 -10.98 5.65 6.99
C ALA A 53 -10.03 5.99 8.15
N TRP A 54 -8.87 5.33 8.23
CA TRP A 54 -7.84 5.65 9.22
C TRP A 54 -7.27 7.06 9.07
N ASP A 55 -7.01 7.50 7.84
CA ASP A 55 -6.57 8.88 7.56
C ASP A 55 -7.63 9.90 7.99
N ALA A 56 -8.91 9.66 7.69
CA ALA A 56 -10.01 10.53 8.12
C ALA A 56 -10.14 10.60 9.66
N VAL A 57 -10.02 9.47 10.36
CA VAL A 57 -9.99 9.43 11.84
C VAL A 57 -8.82 10.25 12.38
N ALA A 58 -7.63 10.11 11.80
CA ALA A 58 -6.44 10.83 12.23
C ALA A 58 -6.55 12.34 11.98
N LYS A 59 -7.05 12.75 10.81
CA LYS A 59 -7.34 14.15 10.48
C LYS A 59 -8.37 14.75 11.43
N ARG A 60 -9.44 14.02 11.74
CA ARG A 60 -10.47 14.48 12.69
C ARG A 60 -9.92 14.64 14.11
N ALA A 61 -9.00 13.78 14.51
CA ALA A 61 -8.30 13.90 15.79
C ALA A 61 -7.19 14.97 15.79
N ASN A 62 -6.91 15.60 14.63
CA ASN A 62 -5.80 16.52 14.42
C ASN A 62 -4.44 15.95 14.87
N ARG A 63 -4.21 14.66 14.60
CA ARG A 63 -3.01 13.93 15.01
C ARG A 63 -2.45 13.12 13.84
N PRO A 64 -1.13 12.97 13.74
CA PRO A 64 -0.53 11.98 12.84
C PRO A 64 -1.09 10.58 13.09
N LEU A 65 -1.32 9.78 12.03
CA LEU A 65 -1.88 8.43 12.16
C LEU A 65 -1.07 7.55 13.13
N CYS A 66 0.26 7.60 13.10
CA CYS A 66 1.12 6.86 14.03
C CYS A 66 0.78 7.13 15.50
N GLU A 67 0.39 8.35 15.86
CA GLU A 67 0.05 8.71 17.24
C GLU A 67 -1.36 8.25 17.62
N VAL A 68 -2.29 8.27 16.66
CA VAL A 68 -3.63 7.68 16.82
C VAL A 68 -3.52 6.18 17.10
N LEU A 69 -2.56 5.51 16.45
CA LEU A 69 -2.23 4.11 16.66
C LEU A 69 -1.39 3.84 17.93
N GLY A 70 -1.10 4.87 18.73
CA GLY A 70 -0.40 4.75 20.02
C GLY A 70 1.13 4.88 19.95
N GLY A 71 1.69 5.24 18.81
CA GLY A 71 3.13 5.48 18.63
C GLY A 71 3.53 6.95 18.66
N THR A 72 4.75 7.22 18.23
CA THR A 72 5.37 8.55 18.09
C THR A 72 5.92 8.71 16.67
N ARG A 73 6.09 9.96 16.23
CA ARG A 73 6.74 10.25 14.95
C ARG A 73 8.25 10.08 15.08
N GLU A 74 8.79 9.07 14.41
CA GLU A 74 10.22 8.78 14.39
C GLU A 74 10.69 8.47 12.96
N ALA A 75 11.98 8.66 12.73
CA ALA A 75 12.59 8.27 11.45
C ALA A 75 12.67 6.75 11.37
N VAL A 76 12.15 6.17 10.28
CA VAL A 76 12.20 4.72 10.04
C VAL A 76 13.28 4.43 9.00
N PRO A 77 14.27 3.57 9.28
CA PRO A 77 15.24 3.13 8.28
C PRO A 77 14.54 2.52 7.06
N ALA A 78 14.87 3.00 5.87
CA ALA A 78 14.31 2.54 4.62
C ALA A 78 15.40 1.98 3.69
N TYR A 79 14.97 1.33 2.62
CA TYR A 79 15.83 0.84 1.54
C TYR A 79 15.33 1.40 0.20
N ASN A 80 16.23 1.68 -0.74
CA ASN A 80 15.83 2.17 -2.04
C ASN A 80 15.31 1.00 -2.90
N SER A 81 14.13 1.17 -3.47
CA SER A 81 13.51 0.17 -4.35
C SER A 81 13.15 0.73 -5.73
N ASN A 82 13.69 1.88 -6.13
CA ASN A 82 13.33 2.53 -7.39
C ASN A 82 13.79 1.76 -8.65
N GLY A 83 14.86 0.97 -8.57
CA GLY A 83 15.45 0.30 -9.74
C GLY A 83 15.90 -1.15 -9.50
N LEU A 84 17.04 -1.51 -10.07
CA LEU A 84 17.67 -2.84 -10.03
C LEU A 84 16.77 -3.92 -10.62
N TRP A 85 16.21 -3.62 -11.79
CA TRP A 85 15.37 -4.53 -12.56
C TRP A 85 16.19 -5.59 -13.30
N LEU A 86 15.53 -6.44 -14.09
CA LEU A 86 16.17 -7.56 -14.79
C LEU A 86 17.00 -7.07 -16.00
N GLN A 87 18.22 -6.63 -15.73
CA GLN A 87 19.17 -6.06 -16.69
C GLN A 87 20.56 -6.75 -16.57
N PRO A 88 21.49 -6.52 -17.52
CA PRO A 88 22.86 -7.00 -17.38
C PRO A 88 23.51 -6.53 -16.07
N ALA A 89 24.32 -7.38 -15.46
CA ALA A 89 24.89 -7.13 -14.13
C ALA A 89 25.71 -5.82 -14.05
N SER A 90 26.38 -5.42 -15.13
CA SER A 90 27.11 -4.14 -15.18
C SER A 90 26.19 -2.93 -15.04
N VAL A 91 25.06 -2.94 -15.74
CA VAL A 91 24.06 -1.85 -15.69
C VAL A 91 23.42 -1.78 -14.31
N VAL A 92 23.08 -2.93 -13.73
CA VAL A 92 22.51 -3.01 -12.37
C VAL A 92 23.52 -2.52 -11.32
N ALA A 93 24.82 -2.80 -11.49
CA ALA A 93 25.86 -2.35 -10.58
C ALA A 93 26.05 -0.82 -10.63
N GLU A 94 26.02 -0.22 -11.83
CA GLU A 94 26.07 1.23 -12.01
C GLU A 94 24.84 1.90 -11.38
N GLU A 95 23.63 1.41 -11.67
CA GLU A 95 22.38 1.92 -11.07
C GLU A 95 22.38 1.80 -9.54
N ALA A 96 22.97 0.74 -8.98
CA ALA A 96 23.07 0.57 -7.52
C ALA A 96 23.90 1.68 -6.85
N ILE A 97 24.97 2.16 -7.49
CA ILE A 97 25.78 3.26 -6.97
C ILE A 97 24.95 4.54 -6.91
N GLU A 98 24.19 4.82 -7.97
CA GLU A 98 23.30 5.99 -8.05
C GLU A 98 22.20 5.94 -6.99
N LEU A 99 21.52 4.79 -6.85
CA LEU A 99 20.42 4.61 -5.89
C LEU A 99 20.88 4.69 -4.42
N CYS A 100 22.11 4.27 -4.12
CA CYS A 100 22.73 4.48 -2.80
C CYS A 100 22.96 5.97 -2.53
N ALA A 101 23.42 6.72 -3.54
CA ALA A 101 23.78 8.13 -3.41
C ALA A 101 22.56 9.06 -3.30
N GLU A 102 21.44 8.75 -3.98
CA GLU A 102 20.22 9.59 -4.04
C GLU A 102 19.67 9.99 -2.66
N GLY A 103 19.77 9.10 -1.67
CA GLY A 103 19.24 9.34 -0.31
C GLY A 103 20.15 8.86 0.83
N GLY A 104 21.40 8.51 0.54
CA GLY A 104 22.31 7.90 1.52
C GLY A 104 21.81 6.55 2.05
N PHE A 105 21.07 5.81 1.22
CA PHE A 105 20.50 4.53 1.61
C PHE A 105 21.59 3.50 1.88
N ARG A 106 21.39 2.72 2.95
CA ARG A 106 22.30 1.62 3.34
C ARG A 106 21.87 0.25 2.81
N ALA A 107 20.71 0.19 2.16
CA ALA A 107 20.13 -1.03 1.62
C ALA A 107 19.36 -0.73 0.33
N LEU A 108 19.39 -1.69 -0.61
CA LEU A 108 18.71 -1.64 -1.90
C LEU A 108 17.91 -2.93 -2.14
N LYS A 109 16.84 -2.85 -2.93
CA LYS A 109 16.09 -4.04 -3.41
C LYS A 109 16.51 -4.41 -4.83
N LEU A 110 17.14 -5.58 -4.98
CA LEU A 110 17.48 -6.20 -6.26
C LEU A 110 16.35 -7.12 -6.73
N ARG A 111 15.93 -7.01 -8.00
CA ARG A 111 14.94 -7.91 -8.60
C ARG A 111 15.64 -9.08 -9.28
N LEU A 112 15.13 -10.28 -9.04
CA LEU A 112 15.59 -11.53 -9.61
C LEU A 112 14.43 -12.23 -10.33
N GLY A 113 14.74 -13.29 -11.10
CA GLY A 113 13.73 -14.06 -11.82
C GLY A 113 13.83 -13.95 -13.34
N VAL A 114 15.03 -13.72 -13.89
CA VAL A 114 15.28 -13.86 -15.33
C VAL A 114 14.96 -15.31 -15.71
N SER A 115 14.05 -15.51 -16.68
CA SER A 115 13.70 -16.84 -17.17
C SER A 115 14.94 -17.56 -17.71
N SER A 116 15.17 -18.79 -17.27
CA SER A 116 16.22 -19.67 -17.80
C SER A 116 15.87 -20.27 -19.17
N ARG A 117 14.61 -20.15 -19.62
CA ARG A 117 14.21 -20.54 -20.97
C ARG A 117 14.48 -19.40 -21.94
N ARG A 118 15.60 -19.50 -22.65
CA ARG A 118 15.79 -18.97 -24.00
C ARG A 118 15.76 -20.14 -24.97
#